data_AF-R7VCE2-F1
#
_entry.id   AF-R7VCE2-F1
#
_cell.length_a   1.000
_cell.length_b   1.000
_cell.length_c   1.000
_cell.angle_alpha   90.00
_cell.angle_beta   90.00
_cell.angle_gamma   90.00
#
_symmetry.space_group_name_H-M   'P 1'
#
loop_
_entity.id
_entity.type
_entity.pdbx_description
1 polymer ?
#
loop_
_entity_poly.entity_id
_entity_poly.type
_entity_poly.pdbx_seq_one_letter_code
_entity_poly.pdbx_strand_id
1 'polypeptide(L)'
;RSAMIACQIGQCAKTFHDICSYESHYHSAHSNRCASCSKVLPTSRLLEIHVLENHDSMFPLLAEKQNMYQCLVATCSHLFPNPENRKEHLIKVHRYPASFRFERSRKKCANLPGKTCNVSTGFFFFPGEVKRIKV
;
A
#
# COMPACT_ATOMS: atom_id res chain seq x y z
N ARG A 1 22.73 29.11 10.95
CA ARG A 1 21.71 28.36 11.73
C ARG A 1 20.85 27.63 10.70
N SER A 2 21.02 26.32 10.53
CA SER A 2 20.19 25.56 9.56
C SER A 2 18.83 25.26 10.17
N ALA A 3 17.75 25.60 9.48
CA ALA A 3 16.40 25.32 9.93
C ALA A 3 16.06 23.84 9.68
N MET A 4 15.51 23.16 10.67
CA MET A 4 15.03 21.78 10.54
C MET A 4 13.58 21.78 10.05
N ILE A 5 13.27 20.88 9.12
CA ILE A 5 11.94 20.71 8.51
C ILE A 5 11.25 19.52 9.19
N ALA A 6 10.13 19.77 9.87
CA ALA A 6 9.35 18.72 10.51
C ALA A 6 8.17 18.29 9.62
N CYS A 7 7.92 16.98 9.52
CA CYS A 7 6.70 16.47 8.90
C CYS A 7 5.49 16.78 9.79
N GLN A 8 4.43 17.38 9.23
CA GLN A 8 3.22 17.75 9.97
C GLN A 8 2.01 16.86 9.64
N ILE A 9 2.24 15.68 9.07
CA ILE A 9 1.16 14.81 8.58
C ILE A 9 0.76 13.80 9.65
N GLY A 10 -0.40 14.06 10.27
CA GLY A 10 -0.99 13.18 11.28
C GLY A 10 -0.08 12.98 12.49
N GLN A 11 0.41 11.76 12.70
CA GLN A 11 1.29 11.37 13.82
C GLN A 11 2.76 11.18 13.37
N CYS A 12 3.14 11.67 12.19
CA CYS A 12 4.53 11.57 11.72
C CYS A 12 5.41 12.57 12.48
N ALA A 13 6.38 12.07 13.25
CA ALA A 13 7.31 12.89 14.04
C ALA A 13 8.72 12.98 13.42
N LYS A 14 8.85 12.77 12.10
CA LYS A 14 10.14 12.83 11.41
C LYS A 14 10.56 14.28 11.15
N THR A 15 11.83 14.56 11.40
CA THR A 15 12.49 15.84 11.12
C THR A 15 13.63 15.62 10.14
N PHE A 16 13.86 16.61 9.27
CA PHE A 16 14.85 16.58 8.22
C PHE A 16 15.65 17.88 8.22
N HIS A 17 16.89 17.80 7.75
CA HIS A 17 17.78 18.95 7.63
C HIS A 17 17.79 19.53 6.21
N ASP A 18 17.15 18.84 5.27
CA ASP A 18 17.19 19.13 3.85
C ASP A 18 15.82 18.86 3.20
N ILE A 19 15.48 19.66 2.19
CA ILE A 19 14.20 19.60 1.48
C ILE A 19 14.08 18.29 0.69
N CYS A 20 15.12 17.84 0.00
CA CYS A 20 15.09 16.62 -0.81
C CYS A 20 14.84 15.38 0.06
N SER A 21 15.37 15.38 1.29
CA SER A 21 15.10 14.33 2.28
C SER A 21 13.63 14.32 2.74
N TYR A 22 13.05 15.50 2.97
CA TYR A 22 11.65 15.64 3.31
C TYR A 22 10.73 15.21 2.15
N GLU A 23 11.02 15.61 0.91
CA GLU A 23 10.25 15.21 -0.28
C GLU A 23 10.28 13.70 -0.50
N SER A 24 11.46 13.08 -0.41
CA SER A 24 11.60 11.63 -0.52
C SER A 24 10.81 10.88 0.55
N HIS A 25 10.79 11.41 1.78
CA HIS A 25 9.94 10.89 2.85
C HIS A 25 8.45 11.07 2.54
N TYR A 26 8.04 12.25 2.09
CA TYR A 26 6.64 12.52 1.74
C TYR A 26 6.17 11.60 0.61
N HIS A 27 6.96 11.46 -0.44
CA HIS A 27 6.66 10.60 -1.59
C HIS A 27 6.57 9.12 -1.20
N SER A 28 7.43 8.63 -0.30
CA SER A 28 7.45 7.23 0.12
C SER A 28 6.43 6.89 1.22
N ALA A 29 6.09 7.86 2.08
CA ALA A 29 5.34 7.61 3.32
C ALA A 29 3.97 8.32 3.40
N HIS A 30 3.69 9.29 2.53
CA HIS A 30 2.48 10.11 2.63
C HIS A 30 1.76 10.37 1.30
N SER A 31 2.39 10.12 0.14
CA SER A 31 1.82 10.42 -1.19
C SER A 31 0.47 9.75 -1.45
N ASN A 32 0.35 8.43 -1.28
CA ASN A 32 -0.88 7.69 -1.59
C ASN A 32 -1.67 7.37 -0.32
N ARG A 33 -2.03 8.41 0.45
CA ARG A 33 -2.87 8.28 1.64
C ARG A 33 -4.35 8.27 1.27
N CYS A 34 -5.08 7.25 1.71
CA CYS A 34 -6.54 7.21 1.58
C CYS A 34 -7.20 8.25 2.49
N ALA A 35 -8.09 9.07 1.93
CA ALA A 35 -8.83 10.08 2.69
C ALA A 35 -9.78 9.46 3.73
N SER A 36 -10.43 8.33 3.40
CA SER A 36 -11.47 7.72 4.21
C SER A 36 -10.92 6.95 5.42
N CYS A 37 -9.83 6.20 5.25
CA CYS A 37 -9.26 5.37 6.33
C CYS A 37 -7.84 5.79 6.76
N SER A 38 -7.27 6.82 6.15
CA SER A 38 -5.90 7.30 6.41
C SER A 38 -4.79 6.26 6.18
N LYS A 39 -5.08 5.15 5.51
CA LYS A 39 -4.08 4.13 5.14
C LYS A 39 -3.19 4.67 4.03
N VAL A 40 -1.88 4.52 4.17
CA VAL A 40 -0.92 4.88 3.13
C VAL A 40 -0.60 3.65 2.29
N LEU A 41 -0.72 3.79 0.98
CA LEU A 41 -0.43 2.75 0.01
C LEU A 41 0.90 3.07 -0.72
N PRO A 42 1.63 2.04 -1.19
CA PRO A 42 2.91 2.25 -1.86
C PRO A 42 2.81 2.96 -3.23
N THR A 43 1.69 2.77 -3.94
CA THR A 43 1.48 3.34 -5.29
C THR A 43 0.06 3.90 -5.42
N SER A 44 -0.13 4.84 -6.35
CA SER A 44 -1.46 5.42 -6.65
C SER A 44 -2.46 4.33 -7.07
N ARG A 45 -2.04 3.40 -7.93
CA ARG A 45 -2.88 2.28 -8.36
C ARG A 45 -3.38 1.44 -7.18
N LEU A 46 -2.52 1.15 -6.20
CA LEU A 46 -2.95 0.40 -5.01
C LEU A 46 -3.92 1.22 -4.14
N LEU A 47 -3.77 2.54 -4.10
CA LEU A 47 -4.73 3.43 -3.46
C LEU A 47 -6.10 3.40 -4.16
N GLU A 48 -6.13 3.47 -5.49
CA GLU A 48 -7.36 3.40 -6.28
C GLU A 48 -8.08 2.06 -6.07
N ILE A 49 -7.35 0.94 -6.19
CA ILE A 49 -7.88 -0.41 -5.93
C ILE A 49 -8.38 -0.50 -4.48
N HIS A 50 -7.65 0.06 -3.51
CA HIS A 50 -8.09 0.07 -2.12
C HIS A 50 -9.40 0.84 -1.93
N VAL A 51 -9.53 2.03 -2.51
CA VAL A 51 -10.76 2.84 -2.43
C VAL A 51 -11.92 2.08 -3.06
N LEU A 52 -11.74 1.50 -4.23
CA LEU A 52 -12.76 0.68 -4.89
C LEU A 52 -13.16 -0.53 -4.02
N GLU A 53 -12.21 -1.33 -3.55
CA GLU A 53 -12.54 -2.58 -2.84
C GLU A 53 -13.03 -2.37 -1.41
N ASN A 54 -12.64 -1.28 -0.74
CA ASN A 54 -12.90 -1.08 0.70
C ASN A 54 -13.86 0.07 1.01
N HIS A 55 -14.01 1.03 0.10
CA HIS A 55 -14.79 2.24 0.34
C HIS A 55 -15.92 2.45 -0.64
N ASP A 56 -15.93 1.76 -1.78
CA ASP A 56 -17.05 1.79 -2.71
C ASP A 56 -18.13 0.80 -2.26
N SER A 57 -19.27 1.34 -1.82
CA SER A 57 -20.43 0.55 -1.39
C SER A 57 -21.10 -0.21 -2.53
N MET A 58 -20.87 0.19 -3.78
CA MET A 58 -21.37 -0.50 -4.97
C MET A 58 -20.48 -1.68 -5.37
N PHE A 59 -19.24 -1.72 -4.90
CA PHE A 59 -18.29 -2.76 -5.31
C PHE A 59 -18.81 -4.20 -5.08
N PRO A 60 -19.41 -4.55 -3.92
CA PRO A 60 -19.94 -5.90 -3.73
C PRO A 60 -21.06 -6.25 -4.73
N LEU A 61 -21.97 -5.29 -5.00
CA LEU A 61 -23.09 -5.48 -5.92
C LEU A 61 -22.62 -5.66 -7.37
N LEU A 62 -21.55 -4.96 -7.74
CA LEU A 62 -20.94 -5.09 -9.06
C LEU A 62 -20.10 -6.37 -9.16
N ALA A 63 -19.42 -6.77 -8.10
CA ALA A 63 -18.59 -7.98 -8.06
C ALA A 63 -19.43 -9.27 -8.22
N GLU A 64 -20.72 -9.23 -7.88
CA GLU A 64 -21.65 -10.34 -8.15
C GLU A 64 -21.94 -10.54 -9.64
N LYS A 65 -21.91 -9.45 -10.44
CA LYS A 65 -22.29 -9.48 -11.86
C LYS A 65 -21.10 -9.48 -12.81
N GLN A 66 -19.96 -8.96 -12.38
CA GLN A 66 -18.77 -8.79 -13.21
C GLN A 66 -17.46 -8.92 -12.41
N ASN A 67 -16.36 -9.14 -13.13
CA ASN A 67 -15.03 -9.27 -12.55
C ASN A 67 -14.51 -7.90 -12.09
N MET A 68 -14.60 -7.62 -10.78
CA MET A 68 -14.20 -6.32 -10.22
C MET A 68 -12.80 -6.31 -9.59
N TYR A 69 -12.24 -7.47 -9.22
CA TYR A 69 -10.96 -7.52 -8.50
C TYR A 69 -9.78 -7.37 -9.47
N GLN A 70 -9.12 -6.22 -9.43
CA GLN A 70 -7.97 -5.94 -10.29
C GLN A 70 -6.67 -6.56 -9.76
N CYS A 71 -5.79 -6.95 -10.68
CA CYS A 71 -4.42 -7.30 -10.34
C CYS A 71 -3.67 -6.09 -9.75
N LEU A 72 -2.88 -6.37 -8.72
CA LEU A 72 -2.13 -5.38 -7.95
C LEU A 72 -0.85 -4.91 -8.65
N VAL A 73 -0.40 -5.64 -9.68
CA VAL A 73 0.79 -5.29 -10.46
C VAL A 73 0.41 -4.29 -11.55
N ALA A 74 1.11 -3.15 -11.61
CA ALA A 74 0.77 -2.06 -12.53
C ALA A 74 0.86 -2.44 -14.02
N THR A 75 1.73 -3.39 -14.36
CA THR A 75 1.88 -3.92 -15.73
C THR A 75 0.85 -4.99 -16.09
N CYS A 76 -0.06 -5.32 -15.18
CA CYS A 76 -1.04 -6.38 -15.36
C CYS A 76 -2.47 -5.82 -15.33
N SER A 77 -3.25 -6.08 -16.37
CA SER A 77 -4.63 -5.60 -16.52
C SER A 77 -5.68 -6.70 -16.31
N HIS A 78 -5.30 -7.81 -15.68
CA HIS A 78 -6.24 -8.90 -15.39
C HIS A 78 -7.22 -8.54 -14.28
N LEU A 79 -8.48 -8.92 -14.50
CA LEU A 79 -9.62 -8.78 -13.61
C LEU A 79 -10.11 -10.15 -13.15
N PHE A 80 -10.50 -10.25 -11.89
CA PHE A 80 -10.95 -11.49 -11.27
C PHE A 80 -12.32 -11.32 -10.61
N PRO A 81 -13.13 -12.38 -10.55
CA PRO A 81 -14.40 -12.38 -9.81
C PRO A 81 -14.21 -12.49 -8.30
N ASN A 82 -13.10 -13.12 -7.86
CA ASN A 82 -12.85 -13.39 -6.44
C ASN A 82 -11.43 -12.96 -6.05
N PRO A 83 -11.23 -12.53 -4.79
CA PRO A 83 -9.90 -12.20 -4.28
C PRO A 83 -8.98 -13.42 -4.21
N GLU A 84 -9.53 -14.63 -4.08
CA GLU A 84 -8.78 -15.89 -4.10
C GLU A 84 -8.14 -16.16 -5.47
N ASN A 85 -8.91 -15.97 -6.55
CA ASN A 85 -8.40 -16.10 -7.92
C ASN A 85 -7.31 -15.06 -8.22
N ARG A 86 -7.49 -13.83 -7.73
CA ARG A 86 -6.44 -12.79 -7.79
C ARG A 86 -5.16 -13.25 -7.07
N LYS A 87 -5.28 -13.83 -5.87
CA LYS A 87 -4.13 -14.34 -5.12
C LYS A 87 -3.42 -15.46 -5.89
N GLU A 88 -4.19 -16.38 -6.46
CA GLU A 88 -3.64 -17.47 -7.27
C GLU A 88 -2.88 -16.93 -8.48
N HIS A 89 -3.44 -15.95 -9.20
CA HIS A 89 -2.77 -15.30 -10.33
C HIS A 89 -1.46 -14.62 -9.91
N LEU A 90 -1.44 -13.91 -8.79
CA LEU A 90 -0.22 -13.28 -8.26
C LEU A 90 0.87 -14.33 -7.97
N ILE A 91 0.49 -15.51 -7.48
CA ILE A 91 1.44 -16.61 -7.22
C ILE A 91 1.90 -17.27 -8.53
N LYS A 92 0.98 -17.64 -9.42
CA LYS A 92 1.30 -18.40 -10.64
C LYS A 92 2.01 -17.55 -11.70
N VAL A 93 1.52 -16.32 -11.93
CA VAL A 93 1.99 -15.44 -13.00
C VAL A 93 3.10 -14.52 -12.50
N HIS A 94 2.87 -13.86 -11.36
CA HIS A 94 3.84 -12.90 -10.81
C HIS A 94 4.83 -13.52 -9.81
N ARG A 95 4.75 -14.84 -9.57
CA ARG A 95 5.64 -15.57 -8.65
C ARG A 95 5.72 -14.98 -7.25
N TYR A 96 4.63 -14.37 -6.79
CA TYR A 96 4.54 -13.92 -5.41
C TYR A 96 4.60 -15.12 -4.46
N PRO A 97 5.27 -14.99 -3.31
CA PRO A 97 5.26 -16.06 -2.32
C PRO A 97 3.85 -16.26 -1.78
N ALA A 98 3.43 -17.52 -1.57
CA ALA A 98 2.08 -17.86 -1.11
C ALA A 98 1.73 -17.27 0.29
N SER A 99 2.77 -16.96 1.08
CA SER A 99 2.69 -16.28 2.37
C SER A 99 2.47 -14.77 2.28
N PHE A 100 2.48 -14.20 1.08
CA PHE A 100 2.34 -12.76 0.89
C PHE A 100 0.91 -12.31 1.25
N ARG A 101 0.81 -11.34 2.16
CA ARG A 101 -0.44 -10.70 2.56
C ARG A 101 -0.41 -9.21 2.21
N PHE A 102 -1.26 -8.82 1.26
CA PHE A 102 -1.51 -7.41 0.92
C PHE A 102 -2.40 -6.72 1.94
N GLU A 103 -3.35 -7.49 2.49
CA GLU A 103 -4.19 -7.04 3.58
C GLU A 103 -3.38 -7.08 4.86
N ARG A 104 -2.70 -5.97 5.17
CA ARG A 104 -2.12 -5.74 6.49
C ARG A 104 -3.27 -5.86 7.47
N SER A 105 -3.37 -7.03 8.10
CA SER A 105 -4.43 -7.37 9.03
C SER A 105 -4.48 -6.24 10.03
N ARG A 106 -5.65 -5.61 10.19
CA ARG A 106 -5.93 -4.76 11.34
C ARG A 106 -5.62 -5.64 12.55
N LYS A 107 -4.41 -5.54 13.11
CA LYS A 107 -4.17 -6.07 14.45
C LYS A 107 -5.16 -5.28 15.29
N LYS A 108 -6.24 -5.91 15.74
CA LYS A 108 -6.92 -5.45 16.96
C LYS A 108 -5.79 -5.44 17.98
N CYS A 109 -5.25 -4.26 18.27
CA CYS A 109 -4.40 -4.11 19.43
C CYS A 109 -5.30 -4.42 20.61
N ALA A 110 -5.23 -5.65 21.10
CA ALA A 110 -5.72 -5.96 22.42
C ALA A 110 -4.99 -5.00 23.38
N ASN A 111 -5.79 -4.32 24.18
CA ASN A 111 -5.41 -3.27 25.11
C ASN A 111 -4.29 -3.80 26.05
N LEU A 112 -3.05 -3.33 25.87
CA LEU A 112 -1.95 -3.54 26.81
C LEU A 112 -1.26 -2.18 27.04
N PRO A 113 -1.20 -1.68 28.29
CA PRO A 113 -0.57 -0.41 28.60
C PRO A 113 0.97 -0.54 28.48
N GLY A 114 1.59 0.39 27.76
CA GLY A 114 3.04 0.62 27.86
C GLY A 114 3.94 -0.02 26.79
N LYS A 115 3.43 -0.48 25.64
CA LYS A 115 4.29 -0.87 24.51
C LYS A 115 4.15 0.12 23.37
N THR A 116 5.23 0.85 23.10
CA THR A 116 5.35 1.68 21.89
C THR A 116 5.07 0.78 20.69
N CYS A 117 3.99 1.07 19.98
CA CYS A 117 3.68 0.44 18.72
C CYS A 117 4.77 0.88 17.75
N ASN A 118 5.85 0.10 17.66
CA ASN A 118 6.71 0.16 16.49
C ASN A 118 5.80 -0.23 15.33
N VAL A 119 5.27 0.79 14.64
CA VAL A 119 4.70 0.63 13.32
C VAL A 119 5.84 0.03 12.54
N SER A 120 5.84 -1.31 12.43
CA SER A 120 6.68 -1.96 11.45
C SER A 120 6.25 -1.30 10.16
N THR A 121 7.09 -0.40 9.70
CA THR A 121 7.20 0.03 8.32
C THR A 121 7.43 -1.29 7.61
N GLY A 122 6.33 -1.97 7.29
CA GLY A 122 6.33 -3.10 6.40
C GLY A 122 6.77 -2.48 5.10
N PHE A 123 8.07 -2.51 4.88
CA PHE A 123 8.70 -2.21 3.62
C PHE A 123 8.10 -3.25 2.68
N PHE A 124 7.00 -2.87 2.01
CA PHE A 124 6.43 -3.67 0.95
C PHE A 124 7.41 -3.51 -0.20
N PHE A 125 8.49 -4.29 -0.15
CA PHE A 125 9.35 -4.51 -1.29
C PHE A 125 8.49 -5.29 -2.28
N PHE A 126 7.91 -4.57 -3.25
CA PHE A 126 7.41 -5.17 -4.47
C PHE A 126 8.65 -5.48 -5.31
N PRO A 127 9.04 -6.75 -5.52
CA PRO A 127 10.02 -7.04 -6.55
C PRO A 127 9.32 -6.84 -7.90
N GLY A 128 9.63 -5.72 -8.56
CA GLY A 128 9.02 -5.33 -9.83
C GLY A 128 9.98 -4.48 -10.68
N GLU A 129 11.06 -5.12 -11.14
CA GLU A 129 11.77 -4.87 -12.40
C GLU A 129 12.52 -3.52 -12.58
N VAL A 130 13.70 -3.38 -11.97
CA VAL A 130 14.77 -2.56 -12.57
C VAL A 130 15.53 -3.46 -13.55
N LYS A 131 15.11 -3.47 -14.82
CA LYS A 131 15.93 -4.07 -15.89
C LYS A 131 17.24 -3.29 -15.96
N ARG A 132 18.29 -3.88 -15.41
CA ARG A 132 19.68 -3.43 -15.60
C ARG A 132 20.03 -3.69 -17.07
N ILE A 133 19.89 -2.67 -17.90
CA ILE A 133 20.54 -2.63 -19.21
C ILE A 133 22.04 -2.60 -18.90
N LYS A 134 22.73 -3.70 -19.20
CA LYS A 134 24.18 -3.68 -19.38
C LYS A 134 24.42 -3.05 -20.76
N VAL A 135 25.02 -1.86 -20.77
CA VAL A 135 25.91 -1.46 -21.87
C VAL A 135 27.31 -1.70 -21.37
#